data_AF-A0A534JPZ3-F1
#
_entry.id   AF-A0A534JPZ3-F1
#
_cell.length_a   1.000
_cell.length_b   1.000
_cell.length_c   1.000
_cell.angle_alpha   90.00
_cell.angle_beta   90.00
_cell.angle_gamma   90.00
#
_symmetry.space_group_name_H-M   'P 1'
#
loop_
_entity.id
_entity.type
_entity.pdbx_description
1 polymer ?
#
loop_
_entity_poly.entity_id
_entity_poly.type
_entity_poly.pdbx_seq_one_letter_code
_entity_poly.pdbx_strand_id
1 'polypeptide(L)'
;MVPEGSGPRIEPESLDLREHDREVLEFLSQDPASRVAFQGLRRRLGIHPEQLSRALHRLAEDNLVERTELGYRVTSRALSVFSPGGLRSEEHGVTILQTYLPADLDLRALVQAVHGSWIGPLRWYGLSESADGVRLAWALEDDSIRLETLIRPGHLVVIAKVLSSDRLDDAARLGHQLFQHIVREVSGTSYAGLSG
;
A
#
# COMPACT_ATOMS: atom_id res chain seq x y z
N MET A 1 -5.30 -51.81 -20.52
CA MET A 1 -5.54 -50.42 -20.92
C MET A 1 -6.80 -49.98 -20.21
N VAL A 2 -6.66 -49.26 -19.10
CA VAL A 2 -7.78 -48.73 -18.31
C VAL A 2 -7.92 -47.26 -18.67
N PRO A 3 -9.11 -46.75 -19.01
CA PRO A 3 -9.30 -45.31 -19.20
C PRO A 3 -9.41 -44.67 -17.81
N GLU A 4 -8.45 -43.83 -17.45
CA GLU A 4 -8.55 -43.00 -16.26
C GLU A 4 -9.63 -41.95 -16.48
N GLY A 5 -10.63 -41.97 -15.59
CA GLY A 5 -11.69 -40.98 -15.56
C GLY A 5 -11.11 -39.60 -15.30
N SER A 6 -11.27 -38.71 -16.28
CA SER A 6 -11.14 -37.28 -16.09
C SER A 6 -12.17 -36.84 -15.04
N GLY A 7 -11.72 -36.70 -13.79
CA GLY A 7 -12.46 -35.99 -12.77
C GLY A 7 -12.81 -34.57 -13.26
N PRO A 8 -13.90 -33.97 -12.77
CA PRO A 8 -14.34 -32.67 -13.23
C PRO A 8 -13.20 -31.67 -13.02
N ARG A 9 -12.67 -31.15 -14.14
CA ARG A 9 -11.88 -29.93 -14.13
C ARG A 9 -12.82 -28.88 -13.58
N ILE A 10 -12.57 -28.44 -12.34
CA ILE A 10 -13.25 -27.29 -11.76
C ILE A 10 -12.91 -26.12 -12.69
N GLU A 11 -13.81 -25.80 -13.60
CA GLU A 11 -13.73 -24.55 -14.33
C GLU A 11 -13.78 -23.45 -13.28
N PRO A 12 -12.89 -22.44 -13.34
CA PRO A 12 -13.02 -21.30 -12.44
C PRO A 12 -14.43 -20.76 -12.64
N GLU A 13 -15.26 -20.84 -11.61
CA GLU A 13 -16.53 -20.13 -11.60
C GLU A 13 -16.22 -18.73 -12.11
N SER A 14 -16.78 -18.38 -13.27
CA SER A 14 -16.65 -17.04 -13.81
C SER A 14 -17.37 -16.14 -12.82
N LEU A 15 -16.63 -15.63 -11.83
CA LEU A 15 -17.13 -14.61 -10.92
C LEU A 15 -17.66 -13.51 -11.84
N ASP A 16 -18.96 -13.28 -11.80
CA ASP A 16 -19.61 -12.20 -12.56
C ASP A 16 -19.30 -10.87 -11.87
N LEU A 17 -18.03 -10.48 -11.97
CA LEU A 17 -17.51 -9.28 -11.34
C LEU A 17 -17.95 -8.07 -12.14
N ARG A 18 -18.59 -7.15 -11.44
CA ARG A 18 -18.88 -5.81 -11.96
C ARG A 18 -17.57 -5.09 -12.29
N GLU A 19 -17.65 -4.08 -13.15
CA GLU A 19 -16.49 -3.30 -13.60
C GLU A 19 -15.62 -2.81 -12.43
N HIS A 20 -16.22 -2.11 -11.46
CA HIS A 20 -15.51 -1.63 -10.26
C HIS A 20 -14.99 -2.74 -9.34
N ASP A 21 -15.61 -3.92 -9.33
CA ASP A 21 -15.14 -5.05 -8.52
C ASP A 21 -13.83 -5.59 -9.10
N ARG A 22 -13.78 -5.68 -10.45
CA ARG A 22 -12.59 -6.07 -11.20
C ARG A 22 -11.47 -5.03 -11.07
N GLU A 23 -11.78 -3.74 -11.20
CA GLU A 23 -10.81 -2.65 -11.03
C GLU A 23 -10.14 -2.66 -9.65
N VAL A 24 -10.94 -2.84 -8.58
CA VAL A 24 -10.42 -2.93 -7.21
C VAL A 24 -9.53 -4.15 -7.03
N LEU A 25 -9.97 -5.33 -7.52
CA LEU A 25 -9.18 -6.56 -7.41
C LEU A 25 -7.88 -6.48 -8.20
N GLU A 26 -7.92 -5.98 -9.43
CA GLU A 26 -6.74 -5.84 -10.26
C GLU A 26 -5.71 -4.93 -9.60
N PHE A 27 -6.17 -3.79 -9.04
CA PHE A 27 -5.29 -2.87 -8.34
C PHE A 27 -4.66 -3.48 -7.08
N LEU A 28 -5.46 -4.10 -6.19
CA LEU A 28 -4.94 -4.71 -4.96
C LEU A 28 -4.05 -5.93 -5.24
N SER A 29 -4.25 -6.62 -6.36
CA SER A 29 -3.43 -7.78 -6.75
C SER A 29 -2.04 -7.40 -7.29
N GLN A 30 -1.78 -6.11 -7.57
CA GLN A 30 -0.46 -5.63 -8.01
C GLN A 30 0.60 -5.75 -6.91
N ASP A 31 0.21 -5.52 -5.66
CA ASP A 31 1.04 -5.75 -4.48
C ASP A 31 0.19 -6.46 -3.40
N PRO A 32 0.17 -7.80 -3.40
CA PRO A 32 -0.68 -8.56 -2.49
C PRO A 32 -0.35 -8.40 -1.00
N ALA A 33 0.85 -7.92 -0.68
CA ALA A 33 1.25 -7.61 0.69
C ALA A 33 0.78 -6.21 1.13
N SER A 34 0.30 -5.40 0.19
CA SER A 34 -0.19 -4.05 0.44
C SER A 34 -1.54 -4.03 1.13
N ARG A 35 -1.67 -3.10 2.05
CA ARG A 35 -2.91 -2.68 2.69
C ARG A 35 -3.12 -1.22 2.31
N VAL A 36 -4.16 -0.96 1.53
CA VAL A 36 -4.45 0.36 0.99
C VAL A 36 -5.64 0.96 1.72
N ALA A 37 -5.52 2.21 2.15
CA ALA A 37 -6.63 2.90 2.81
C ALA A 37 -7.79 3.13 1.82
N PHE A 38 -9.02 3.22 2.34
CA PHE A 38 -10.21 3.52 1.52
C PHE A 38 -10.01 4.76 0.63
N GLN A 39 -9.46 5.82 1.21
CA GLN A 39 -9.18 7.06 0.48
C GLN A 39 -8.05 6.90 -0.55
N GLY A 40 -7.09 5.98 -0.32
CA GLY A 40 -6.07 5.63 -1.31
C GLY A 40 -6.71 4.95 -2.52
N LEU A 41 -7.53 3.93 -2.28
CA LEU A 41 -8.29 3.23 -3.34
C LEU A 41 -9.19 4.18 -4.13
N ARG A 42 -9.97 5.01 -3.43
CA ARG A 42 -10.88 5.97 -4.06
C ARG A 42 -10.17 6.91 -5.02
N ARG A 43 -9.05 7.49 -4.59
CA ARG A 43 -8.26 8.42 -5.40
C ARG A 43 -7.65 7.69 -6.60
N ARG A 44 -7.03 6.54 -6.35
CA ARG A 44 -6.29 5.81 -7.38
C ARG A 44 -7.17 5.26 -8.50
N LEU A 45 -8.38 4.83 -8.16
CA LEU A 45 -9.34 4.25 -9.08
C LEU A 45 -10.32 5.29 -9.64
N GLY A 46 -10.41 6.50 -9.07
CA GLY A 46 -11.38 7.52 -9.48
C GLY A 46 -12.84 7.15 -9.20
N ILE A 47 -13.10 6.10 -8.42
CA ILE A 47 -14.45 5.59 -8.15
C ILE A 47 -15.14 6.45 -7.08
N HIS A 48 -16.43 6.74 -7.26
CA HIS A 48 -17.23 7.46 -6.26
C HIS A 48 -17.27 6.70 -4.90
N PRO A 49 -17.21 7.39 -3.73
CA PRO A 49 -17.14 6.73 -2.42
C PRO A 49 -18.18 5.63 -2.19
N GLU A 50 -19.45 5.89 -2.53
CA GLU A 50 -20.50 4.89 -2.35
C GLU A 50 -20.31 3.66 -3.25
N GLN A 51 -19.85 3.87 -4.48
CA GLN A 51 -19.63 2.78 -5.43
C GLN A 51 -18.46 1.90 -4.98
N LEU A 52 -17.37 2.53 -4.53
CA LEU A 52 -16.22 1.83 -3.96
C LEU A 52 -16.61 1.06 -2.68
N SER A 53 -17.40 1.67 -1.80
CA SER A 53 -17.91 1.00 -0.59
C SER A 53 -18.72 -0.25 -0.94
N ARG A 54 -19.64 -0.13 -1.91
CA ARG A 54 -20.43 -1.25 -2.42
C ARG A 54 -19.57 -2.34 -3.06
N ALA A 55 -18.54 -1.96 -3.82
CA ALA A 55 -17.60 -2.91 -4.43
C ALA A 55 -16.80 -3.67 -3.37
N LEU A 56 -16.16 -2.96 -2.44
CA LEU A 56 -15.38 -3.55 -1.36
C LEU A 56 -16.21 -4.46 -0.46
N HIS A 57 -17.48 -4.11 -0.22
CA HIS A 57 -18.38 -4.95 0.56
C HIS A 57 -18.65 -6.28 -0.14
N ARG A 58 -19.05 -6.27 -1.42
CA ARG A 58 -19.27 -7.52 -2.19
C ARG A 58 -18.01 -8.38 -2.28
N LEU A 59 -16.89 -7.76 -2.61
CA LEU A 59 -15.61 -8.46 -2.67
C LEU A 59 -15.20 -9.08 -1.33
N ALA A 60 -15.59 -8.47 -0.21
CA ALA A 60 -15.39 -9.04 1.11
C ALA A 60 -16.35 -10.21 1.40
N GLU A 61 -17.63 -10.11 0.99
CA GLU A 61 -18.59 -11.22 1.09
C GLU A 61 -18.11 -12.45 0.32
N ASP A 62 -17.51 -12.26 -0.86
CA ASP A 62 -16.96 -13.33 -1.70
C ASP A 62 -15.57 -13.84 -1.24
N ASN A 63 -15.05 -13.30 -0.13
CA ASN A 63 -13.72 -13.58 0.42
C ASN A 63 -12.59 -13.32 -0.58
N LEU A 64 -12.72 -12.28 -1.40
CA LEU A 64 -11.73 -11.84 -2.38
C LEU A 64 -10.89 -10.66 -1.88
N VAL A 65 -11.49 -9.81 -1.03
CA VAL A 65 -10.81 -8.71 -0.34
C VAL A 65 -11.05 -8.83 1.16
N GLU A 66 -10.04 -8.51 1.96
CA GLU A 66 -10.16 -8.40 3.40
C GLU A 66 -10.03 -6.93 3.84
N ARG A 67 -10.91 -6.50 4.75
CA ARG A 67 -10.78 -5.25 5.49
C ARG A 67 -10.00 -5.51 6.77
N THR A 68 -8.87 -4.82 6.92
CA THR A 68 -8.04 -4.81 8.13
C THR A 68 -8.14 -3.46 8.83
N GLU A 69 -7.56 -3.34 10.03
CA GLU A 69 -7.43 -2.06 10.73
C GLU A 69 -6.57 -1.04 9.95
N LEU A 70 -5.67 -1.53 9.10
CA LEU A 70 -4.69 -0.74 8.35
C LEU A 70 -5.10 -0.46 6.88
N GLY A 71 -6.28 -0.94 6.47
CA GLY A 71 -6.79 -0.80 5.10
C GLY A 71 -7.28 -2.10 4.49
N TYR A 72 -7.39 -2.13 3.17
CA TYR A 72 -7.91 -3.25 2.39
C TYR A 72 -6.78 -3.98 1.67
N ARG A 73 -6.87 -5.31 1.61
CA ARG A 73 -5.92 -6.17 0.91
C ARG A 73 -6.64 -7.29 0.16
N VAL A 74 -5.98 -7.83 -0.86
CA VAL A 74 -6.43 -9.03 -1.57
C VAL A 74 -6.22 -10.29 -0.71
N THR A 75 -7.11 -11.28 -0.84
CA THR A 75 -6.99 -12.59 -0.16
C THR A 75 -6.26 -13.62 -1.01
N SER A 76 -5.79 -14.72 -0.40
CA SER A 76 -5.23 -15.84 -1.15
C SER A 76 -6.23 -16.48 -2.13
N ARG A 77 -7.53 -16.44 -1.80
CA ARG A 77 -8.61 -16.92 -2.69
C ARG A 77 -8.67 -16.03 -3.94
N ALA A 78 -8.65 -14.71 -3.80
CA ALA A 78 -8.63 -13.83 -4.96
C ALA A 78 -7.43 -14.09 -5.87
N LEU A 79 -6.23 -14.32 -5.32
CA LEU A 79 -5.05 -14.65 -6.14
C LEU A 79 -5.17 -15.98 -6.89
N SER A 80 -5.94 -16.93 -6.35
CA SER A 80 -6.19 -18.23 -7.00
C SER A 80 -7.18 -18.14 -8.18
N VAL A 81 -8.10 -17.17 -8.15
CA VAL A 81 -9.13 -16.97 -9.17
C VAL A 81 -8.76 -15.87 -10.17
N PHE A 82 -8.01 -14.87 -9.69
CA PHE A 82 -7.54 -13.72 -10.42
C PHE A 82 -6.01 -13.76 -10.40
N SER A 83 -5.42 -14.40 -11.41
CA SER A 83 -3.96 -14.32 -11.58
C SER A 83 -3.60 -12.87 -11.87
N PRO A 84 -2.64 -12.27 -11.14
CA PRO A 84 -2.23 -10.91 -11.43
C PRO A 84 -1.75 -10.84 -12.88
N GLY A 85 -2.49 -10.13 -13.73
CA GLY A 85 -2.05 -9.77 -15.07
C GLY A 85 -0.67 -9.14 -14.92
N GLY A 86 0.31 -9.70 -15.66
CA GLY A 86 1.74 -9.61 -15.36
C GLY A 86 2.12 -8.35 -14.61
N LEU A 87 2.57 -8.52 -13.36
CA LEU A 87 3.06 -7.50 -12.42
C LEU A 87 3.49 -6.27 -13.22
N ARG A 88 2.61 -5.25 -13.28
CA ARG A 88 2.99 -3.99 -13.90
C ARG A 88 4.23 -3.54 -13.13
N SER A 89 5.36 -3.51 -13.83
CA SER A 89 6.63 -3.06 -13.28
C SER A 89 6.34 -1.80 -12.49
N GLU A 90 6.60 -1.82 -11.17
CA GLU A 90 6.42 -0.64 -10.36
C GLU A 90 7.08 0.52 -11.09
N GLU A 91 6.36 1.64 -11.25
CA GLU A 91 6.97 2.86 -11.77
C GLU A 91 8.22 3.14 -10.93
N HIS A 92 9.39 3.04 -11.56
CA HIS A 92 10.66 3.22 -10.87
C HIS A 92 10.71 4.66 -10.38
N GLY A 93 10.61 4.83 -9.06
CA GLY A 93 10.67 6.15 -8.43
C GLY A 93 12.12 6.65 -8.31
N VAL A 94 12.26 7.94 -8.00
CA VAL A 94 13.54 8.59 -7.75
C VAL A 94 13.79 8.64 -6.24
N THR A 95 14.97 8.23 -5.79
CA THR A 95 15.34 8.39 -4.38
C THR A 95 15.57 9.86 -4.07
N ILE A 96 14.80 10.39 -3.12
CA ILE A 96 14.89 11.78 -2.66
C ILE A 96 15.82 11.87 -1.45
N LEU A 97 15.74 10.89 -0.55
CA LEU A 97 16.49 10.87 0.70
C LEU A 97 16.83 9.44 1.07
N GLN A 98 18.03 9.23 1.58
CA GLN A 98 18.46 7.99 2.18
C GLN A 98 19.23 8.29 3.46
N THR A 99 18.91 7.57 4.54
CA THR A 99 19.50 7.80 5.86
C THR A 99 19.50 6.52 6.72
N TYR A 100 20.10 6.61 7.90
CA TYR A 100 20.14 5.55 8.90
C TYR A 100 19.21 5.86 10.07
N LEU A 101 18.60 4.82 10.62
CA LEU A 101 17.76 4.85 11.82
C LEU A 101 18.41 3.99 12.93
N PRO A 102 18.02 4.17 14.21
CA PRO A 102 18.39 3.22 15.25
C PRO A 102 17.96 1.79 14.89
N ALA A 103 18.84 0.82 15.12
CA ALA A 103 18.59 -0.57 14.75
C ALA A 103 17.53 -1.26 15.64
N ASP A 104 17.34 -0.74 16.85
CA ASP A 104 16.39 -1.18 17.87
C ASP A 104 15.02 -0.48 17.75
N LEU A 105 14.78 0.24 16.66
CA LEU A 105 13.50 0.89 16.39
C LEU A 105 12.34 -0.10 16.41
N ASP A 106 11.33 0.18 17.24
CA ASP A 106 10.03 -0.52 17.18
C ASP A 106 9.26 -0.07 15.93
N LEU A 107 9.44 -0.82 14.85
CA LEU A 107 8.78 -0.55 13.57
C LEU A 107 7.26 -0.66 13.66
N ARG A 108 6.73 -1.53 14.52
CA ARG A 108 5.28 -1.67 14.70
C ARG A 108 4.71 -0.41 15.35
N ALA A 109 5.34 0.08 16.41
CA ALA A 109 4.92 1.32 17.06
C ALA A 109 4.99 2.50 16.08
N LEU A 110 6.06 2.60 15.29
CA LEU A 110 6.18 3.65 14.27
C LEU A 110 5.06 3.59 13.23
N VAL A 111 4.75 2.39 12.70
CA VAL A 111 3.65 2.21 11.75
C VAL A 111 2.33 2.68 12.35
N GLN A 112 2.05 2.34 13.61
CA GLN A 112 0.82 2.77 14.29
C GLN A 112 0.78 4.29 14.50
N ALA A 113 1.91 4.92 14.81
CA ALA A 113 1.98 6.37 15.00
C ALA A 113 1.74 7.16 13.71
N VAL A 114 2.20 6.65 12.57
CA VAL A 114 2.09 7.35 11.28
C VAL A 114 0.90 6.89 10.43
N HIS A 115 0.22 5.81 10.79
CA HIS A 115 -0.93 5.30 10.06
C HIS A 115 -2.06 6.34 10.02
N GLY A 116 -2.60 6.59 8.83
CA GLY A 116 -3.67 7.57 8.64
C GLY A 116 -3.23 9.03 8.76
N SER A 117 -1.94 9.30 8.97
CA SER A 117 -1.42 10.66 9.16
C SER A 117 -1.48 11.50 7.89
N TRP A 118 -1.56 12.81 8.10
CA TRP A 118 -1.45 13.81 7.05
C TRP A 118 -0.17 14.61 7.28
N ILE A 119 0.60 14.82 6.23
CA ILE A 119 1.89 15.52 6.31
C ILE A 119 1.87 16.64 5.28
N GLY A 120 1.48 17.83 5.73
CA GLY A 120 1.14 18.93 4.83
C GLY A 120 0.05 18.48 3.84
N PRO A 121 0.29 18.56 2.51
CA PRO A 121 -0.69 18.13 1.52
C PRO A 121 -0.68 16.61 1.26
N LEU A 122 0.30 15.88 1.79
CA LEU A 122 0.41 14.42 1.63
C LEU A 122 -0.63 13.72 2.50
N ARG A 123 -1.42 12.84 1.87
CA ARG A 123 -2.42 12.02 2.56
C ARG A 123 -1.98 10.58 2.57
N TRP A 124 -2.12 9.94 3.73
CA TRP A 124 -1.89 8.51 3.90
C TRP A 124 -2.52 7.70 2.76
N TYR A 125 -1.74 6.81 2.16
CA TYR A 125 -2.14 6.00 1.03
C TYR A 125 -2.27 4.53 1.45
N GLY A 126 -1.25 3.99 2.11
CA GLY A 126 -1.23 2.60 2.53
C GLY A 126 0.15 2.16 2.98
N LEU A 127 0.28 0.86 3.24
CA LEU A 127 1.52 0.23 3.61
C LEU A 127 1.65 -1.16 3.00
N SER A 128 2.86 -1.66 2.84
CA SER A 128 3.14 -3.05 2.49
C SER A 128 4.21 -3.59 3.42
N GLU A 129 4.05 -4.84 3.87
CA GLU A 129 4.99 -5.49 4.78
C GLU A 129 5.69 -6.63 4.04
N SER A 130 7.00 -6.74 4.22
CA SER A 130 7.81 -7.82 3.69
C SER A 130 8.77 -8.34 4.75
N ALA A 131 9.44 -9.46 4.49
CA ALA A 131 10.48 -9.98 5.38
C ALA A 131 11.63 -8.97 5.58
N ASP A 132 11.83 -8.08 4.62
CA ASP A 132 12.91 -7.12 4.58
C ASP A 132 12.62 -5.80 5.31
N GLY A 133 11.36 -5.55 5.65
CA GLY A 133 10.91 -4.29 6.24
C GLY A 133 9.54 -3.86 5.75
N VAL A 134 9.22 -2.59 6.01
CA VAL A 134 7.91 -1.99 5.72
C VAL A 134 8.05 -0.88 4.71
N ARG A 135 7.13 -0.86 3.75
CA ARG A 135 6.90 0.26 2.85
C ARG A 135 5.68 1.03 3.33
N LEU A 136 5.82 2.34 3.51
CA LEU A 136 4.74 3.27 3.82
C LEU A 136 4.53 4.21 2.65
N ALA A 137 3.30 4.61 2.36
CA ALA A 137 3.02 5.47 1.23
C ALA A 137 2.09 6.63 1.59
N TRP A 138 2.40 7.81 1.06
CA TRP A 138 1.53 8.98 1.05
C TRP A 138 1.48 9.56 -0.36
N ALA A 139 0.36 10.17 -0.71
CA ALA A 139 0.19 10.81 -2.02
C ALA A 139 -0.61 12.10 -1.90
N LEU A 140 -0.40 13.01 -2.84
CA LEU A 140 -1.26 14.17 -3.03
C LEU A 140 -2.69 13.75 -3.40
N GLU A 141 -3.64 14.68 -3.29
CA GLU A 141 -5.04 14.40 -3.63
C GLU A 141 -5.23 14.12 -5.13
N ASP A 142 -4.43 14.76 -5.98
CA ASP A 142 -4.42 14.61 -7.44
C ASP A 142 -3.51 13.47 -7.95
N ASP A 143 -2.89 12.72 -7.04
CA ASP A 143 -1.90 11.66 -7.32
C ASP A 143 -0.69 12.13 -8.15
N SER A 144 -0.45 13.44 -8.26
CA SER A 144 0.66 13.99 -9.04
C SER A 144 2.04 13.66 -8.46
N ILE A 145 2.07 13.47 -7.13
CA ILE A 145 3.25 13.05 -6.37
C ILE A 145 2.81 11.98 -5.37
N ARG A 146 3.47 10.82 -5.42
CA ARG A 146 3.41 9.77 -4.40
C ARG A 146 4.80 9.59 -3.80
N LEU A 147 4.88 9.62 -2.47
CA LEU A 147 6.09 9.34 -1.72
C LEU A 147 5.96 8.00 -1.01
N GLU A 148 6.96 7.16 -1.20
CA GLU A 148 7.09 5.87 -0.56
C GLU A 148 8.29 5.90 0.37
N THR A 149 8.10 5.52 1.63
CA THR A 149 9.18 5.35 2.59
C THR A 149 9.42 3.86 2.81
N LEU A 150 10.63 3.40 2.46
CA LEU A 150 11.09 2.05 2.78
C LEU A 150 11.86 2.10 4.09
N ILE A 151 11.39 1.35 5.09
CA ILE A 151 12.01 1.28 6.41
C ILE A 151 12.45 -0.16 6.64
N ARG A 152 13.75 -0.32 6.84
CA ARG A 152 14.39 -1.59 7.21
C ARG A 152 15.19 -1.37 8.51
N PRO A 153 15.59 -2.43 9.24
CA PRO A 153 16.46 -2.26 10.40
C PRO A 153 17.69 -1.41 10.04
N GLY A 154 17.86 -0.29 10.75
CA GLY A 154 18.99 0.61 10.55
C GLY A 154 18.87 1.56 9.35
N HIS A 155 17.83 1.50 8.52
CA HIS A 155 17.82 2.22 7.24
C HIS A 155 16.44 2.76 6.85
N LEU A 156 16.43 3.96 6.29
CA LEU A 156 15.24 4.59 5.73
C LEU A 156 15.55 5.22 4.38
N VAL A 157 14.70 4.95 3.39
CA VAL A 157 14.73 5.57 2.06
C VAL A 157 13.39 6.22 1.78
N VAL A 158 13.40 7.45 1.29
CA VAL A 158 12.22 8.12 0.72
C VAL A 158 12.37 8.15 -0.79
N ILE A 159 11.41 7.55 -1.48
CA ILE A 159 11.33 7.44 -2.94
C ILE A 159 10.13 8.27 -3.41
N ALA A 160 10.33 9.11 -4.41
CA ALA A 160 9.27 9.84 -5.08
C ALA A 160 8.88 9.18 -6.40
N LYS A 161 7.59 9.00 -6.61
CA LYS A 161 6.97 8.69 -7.90
C LYS A 161 6.20 9.93 -8.33
N VAL A 162 6.60 10.51 -9.46
CA VAL A 162 6.03 11.76 -10.00
C VAL A 162 5.49 11.51 -11.40
N LEU A 163 4.37 12.14 -11.73
CA LEU A 163 3.79 12.05 -13.08
C LEU A 163 4.65 12.75 -14.14
N SER A 164 5.41 13.76 -13.73
CA SER A 164 6.27 14.56 -14.61
C SER A 164 7.51 15.07 -13.87
N SER A 165 8.64 15.17 -14.57
CA SER A 165 9.95 15.48 -13.97
C SER A 165 10.07 16.88 -13.38
N ASP A 166 9.24 17.84 -13.83
CA ASP A 166 9.16 19.21 -13.28
C ASP A 166 8.63 19.24 -11.84
N ARG A 167 7.99 18.15 -11.38
CA ARG A 167 7.48 18.02 -10.00
C ARG A 167 8.53 17.52 -9.01
N LEU A 168 9.76 17.19 -9.46
CA LEU A 168 10.78 16.60 -8.60
C LEU A 168 11.22 17.53 -7.46
N ASP A 169 11.30 18.84 -7.68
CA ASP A 169 11.67 19.79 -6.61
C ASP A 169 10.60 19.88 -5.53
N ASP A 170 9.32 19.83 -5.92
CA ASP A 170 8.19 19.77 -4.99
C ASP A 170 8.20 18.44 -4.22
N ALA A 171 8.42 17.33 -4.93
CA ALA A 171 8.54 16.01 -4.33
C ALA A 171 9.71 15.95 -3.34
N ALA A 172 10.82 16.61 -3.65
CA ALA A 172 11.97 16.71 -2.75
C ALA A 172 11.61 17.47 -1.47
N ARG A 173 10.97 18.64 -1.57
CA ARG A 173 10.50 19.41 -0.41
C ARG A 173 9.54 18.60 0.47
N LEU A 174 8.57 17.94 -0.15
CA LEU A 174 7.61 17.08 0.52
C LEU A 174 8.27 15.85 1.18
N GLY A 175 9.28 15.26 0.53
CA GLY A 175 10.07 14.15 1.07
C GLY A 175 10.85 14.53 2.33
N HIS A 176 11.41 15.74 2.39
CA HIS A 176 12.06 16.23 3.61
C HIS A 176 11.05 16.48 4.73
N GLN A 177 9.85 17.00 4.44
CA GLN A 177 8.79 17.17 5.43
C GLN A 177 8.30 15.82 5.98
N LEU A 178 8.11 14.83 5.09
CA LEU A 178 7.79 13.45 5.47
C LEU A 178 8.85 12.85 6.39
N PHE A 179 10.12 12.98 6.02
CA PHE A 179 11.23 12.51 6.83
C PHE A 179 11.26 13.17 8.22
N GLN A 180 11.08 14.50 8.29
CA GLN A 180 11.03 15.23 9.56
C GLN A 180 9.90 14.73 10.47
N HIS A 181 8.74 14.42 9.91
CA HIS A 181 7.63 13.84 10.68
C HIS A 181 7.99 12.46 11.22
N ILE A 182 8.51 11.56 10.38
CA ILE A 182 8.90 10.20 10.80
C ILE A 182 9.96 10.24 11.91
N VAL A 183 10.99 11.08 11.78
CA VAL A 183 12.06 11.17 12.79
C VAL A 183 11.55 11.69 14.13
N ARG A 184 10.53 12.56 14.14
CA ARG A 184 9.89 13.00 15.39
C ARG A 184 9.21 11.85 16.11
N GLU A 185 8.50 10.98 15.38
CA GLU A 185 7.85 9.80 15.96
C GLU A 185 8.89 8.78 16.48
N VAL A 186 9.97 8.58 15.73
CA VAL A 186 11.11 7.75 16.16
C VAL A 186 11.71 8.29 17.46
N SER A 187 11.98 9.60 17.51
CA SER A 187 12.64 10.23 18.67
C SER A 187 11.72 10.30 19.89
N GLY A 188 10.42 10.57 19.69
CA GLY A 188 9.43 10.62 20.77
C GLY A 188 9.26 9.27 21.47
N THR A 189 9.41 8.17 20.74
CA THR A 189 9.32 6.80 21.28
C THR A 189 10.57 6.42 22.10
N SER A 190 11.77 6.84 21.69
CA SER A 190 13.02 6.47 22.36
C SER A 190 13.30 7.25 23.66
N TYR A 191 12.84 8.50 23.80
CA TYR A 191 13.15 9.31 24.99
C TYR A 191 12.28 9.01 26.23
N ALA A 192 11.14 8.34 26.07
CA ALA A 192 10.31 7.93 27.20
C ALA A 192 11.02 6.92 28.13
N GLY A 193 12.05 6.20 27.63
CA GLY A 193 12.83 5.22 28.39
C GLY A 193 14.09 5.74 29.07
N LEU A 194 14.49 7.01 28.84
CA LEU A 194 15.71 7.60 29.43
C LEU A 194 15.43 8.56 30.59
N SER A 195 14.16 8.72 30.98
CA SER A 195 13.78 9.40 32.21
C SER A 195 13.89 8.42 33.38
N GLY A 196 15.14 8.10 33.77
CA GLY A 196 15.49 7.35 34.98
C GLY A 196 16.18 8.25 35.99
#